data_AF-A0A382R102-F1
#
_entry.id   AF-A0A382R102-F1
#
_cell.length_a   1.000
_cell.length_b   1.000
_cell.length_c   1.000
_cell.angle_alpha   90.00
_cell.angle_beta   90.00
_cell.angle_gamma   90.00
#
_symmetry.space_group_name_H-M   'P 1'
#
loop_
_entity.id
_entity.type
_entity.pdbx_description
1 polymer ?
#
loop_
_entity_poly.entity_id
_entity_poly.type
_entity_poly.pdbx_seq_one_letter_code
_entity_poly.pdbx_strand_id
1 'polypeptide(L)'
;QLHISPNGRFLFSGNRGHHSVAGFMVNEDGSLQPTGLTPADPNPRPITVSPDSRFLFAAGNTEEGRLTRWQIDQDSGERSEATHYNCGPVSWVISMRRD
;
A
#
# COMPACT_ATOMS: atom_id res chain seq x y z
N GLN A 1 -3.73 8.04 2.71
CA GLN A 1 -4.90 7.78 1.84
C GLN A 1 -5.45 6.41 2.20
N LEU A 2 -6.70 6.13 1.86
CA LEU A 2 -7.37 4.84 2.08
C LEU A 2 -7.66 4.21 0.71
N HIS A 3 -7.30 2.94 0.53
CA HIS A 3 -7.53 2.21 -0.72
C HIS A 3 -8.07 0.81 -0.42
N ILE A 4 -9.05 0.37 -1.21
CA ILE A 4 -9.52 -1.01 -1.23
C ILE A 4 -8.97 -1.69 -2.49
N SER A 5 -8.61 -2.97 -2.39
CA SER A 5 -8.18 -3.74 -3.55
C SER A 5 -9.36 -3.92 -4.52
N PRO A 6 -9.11 -4.00 -5.84
CA PRO A 6 -10.17 -4.20 -6.83
C PRO A 6 -11.04 -5.43 -6.60
N ASN A 7 -10.49 -6.51 -6.04
CA ASN A 7 -11.25 -7.71 -5.66
C ASN A 7 -12.03 -7.57 -4.34
N GLY A 8 -11.97 -6.41 -3.68
CA GLY A 8 -12.67 -6.11 -2.42
C GLY A 8 -12.08 -6.76 -1.17
N ARG A 9 -11.09 -7.65 -1.29
CA ARG A 9 -10.61 -8.50 -0.18
C ARG A 9 -9.67 -7.80 0.79
N PHE A 10 -9.04 -6.70 0.40
CA PHE A 10 -8.02 -6.02 1.18
C PHE A 10 -8.25 -4.51 1.25
N LEU A 11 -7.98 -3.92 2.41
CA LEU A 11 -8.02 -2.48 2.63
C LEU A 11 -6.70 -2.01 3.23
N PHE A 12 -6.18 -0.90 2.72
CA PHE A 12 -4.91 -0.34 3.13
C PHE A 12 -5.01 1.15 3.45
N SER A 13 -4.32 1.58 4.51
CA SER A 13 -4.23 2.97 4.91
C SER A 13 -2.79 3.40 5.16
N GLY A 14 -2.34 4.45 4.47
CA GLY A 14 -1.03 5.05 4.69
C GLY A 14 -1.04 5.96 5.91
N ASN A 15 -0.16 5.70 6.88
CA ASN A 15 -0.04 6.42 8.14
C ASN A 15 1.13 7.41 8.08
N ARG A 16 0.80 8.69 7.89
CA ARG A 16 1.77 9.79 7.94
C ARG A 16 2.19 10.05 9.40
N GLY A 17 3.44 10.41 9.61
CA GLY A 17 4.05 10.54 10.95
C GLY A 17 4.50 9.21 11.57
N HIS A 18 3.70 8.14 11.43
CA HIS A 18 4.11 6.79 11.88
C HIS A 18 5.01 6.06 10.86
N HIS A 19 5.04 6.52 9.60
CA HIS A 19 5.87 5.93 8.54
C HIS A 19 5.54 4.46 8.28
N SER A 20 4.24 4.17 8.17
CA SER A 20 3.74 2.80 7.96
C SER A 20 2.52 2.76 7.06
N VAL A 21 2.18 1.56 6.58
CA VAL A 21 0.88 1.23 5.99
C VAL A 21 0.18 0.20 6.88
N ALA A 22 -1.04 0.50 7.28
CA ALA A 22 -1.94 -0.46 7.92
C ALA A 22 -2.67 -1.30 6.87
N GLY A 23 -2.76 -2.60 7.08
CA GLY A 23 -3.49 -3.53 6.22
C GLY A 23 -4.60 -4.27 6.94
N PHE A 24 -5.66 -4.59 6.21
CA PHE A 24 -6.82 -5.32 6.68
C PHE A 24 -7.32 -6.27 5.59
N MET A 25 -7.78 -7.45 5.99
CA MET A 25 -8.72 -8.23 5.18
C MET A 25 -10.14 -7.73 5.41
N VAL A 26 -10.95 -7.78 4.37
CA VAL A 26 -12.38 -7.43 4.41
C VAL A 26 -13.17 -8.73 4.36
N ASN A 27 -13.95 -8.99 5.42
CA ASN A 27 -14.84 -10.14 5.49
C ASN A 27 -16.11 -9.91 4.65
N GLU A 28 -16.87 -10.97 4.39
CA GLU A 28 -18.10 -10.90 3.59
C GLU A 28 -19.16 -9.94 4.17
N ASP A 29 -19.20 -9.80 5.49
CA ASP A 29 -20.07 -8.86 6.21
C ASP A 29 -19.54 -7.41 6.24
N GLY A 30 -18.37 -7.17 5.62
CA GLY A 30 -17.68 -5.87 5.59
C GLY A 30 -16.86 -5.58 6.84
N SER A 31 -16.81 -6.48 7.83
CA SER A 31 -15.93 -6.32 8.98
C SER A 31 -14.46 -6.41 8.57
N LEU A 32 -13.59 -5.71 9.30
CA LEU A 32 -12.17 -5.62 8.99
C LEU A 32 -11.35 -6.47 9.96
N GLN A 33 -10.57 -7.40 9.42
CA GLN A 33 -9.58 -8.16 10.17
C GLN A 33 -8.18 -7.55 9.94
N PRO A 34 -7.47 -7.07 10.98
CA PRO A 34 -6.14 -6.49 10.82
C PRO A 34 -5.12 -7.53 10.32
N THR A 35 -4.28 -7.13 9.37
CA THR A 35 -3.16 -7.95 8.85
C THR A 35 -1.81 -7.31 9.19
N GLY A 36 -1.78 -6.49 10.25
CA GLY A 36 -0.58 -5.85 10.79
C GLY A 36 -0.22 -4.50 10.15
N LEU A 37 0.88 -3.93 10.63
CA LEU A 37 1.49 -2.70 10.13
C LEU A 37 2.76 -3.02 9.35
N THR A 38 2.93 -2.41 8.18
CA THR A 38 4.16 -2.55 7.39
C THR A 38 4.93 -1.23 7.41
N PRO A 39 6.22 -1.23 7.78
CA PRO A 39 7.09 -0.06 7.64
C PRO A 39 7.10 0.43 6.19
N ALA A 40 7.05 1.74 6.00
CA ALA A 40 7.09 2.38 4.70
C ALA A 40 8.06 3.56 4.73
N ASP A 41 8.42 4.07 3.55
CA ASP A 41 9.20 5.29 3.46
C ASP A 41 8.50 6.47 4.17
N PRO A 42 9.26 7.46 4.67
CA PRO A 42 8.72 8.56 5.44
C PRO A 42 7.55 9.27 4.74
N ASN A 43 6.55 9.61 5.56
CA ASN A 43 5.33 10.30 5.13
C ASN A 43 4.66 9.67 3.89
N PRO A 44 4.23 8.38 3.95
CA PRO A 44 3.66 7.68 2.80
C PRO A 44 2.33 8.33 2.41
N ARG A 45 2.35 9.20 1.39
CA ARG A 45 1.20 10.05 1.05
C ARG A 45 0.33 9.36 0.00
N PRO A 46 0.77 9.19 -1.26
CA PRO A 46 0.04 8.35 -2.18
C PRO A 46 0.34 6.88 -1.88
N ILE A 47 -0.74 6.11 -1.80
CA ILE A 47 -0.70 4.65 -1.84
C ILE A 47 -1.67 4.19 -2.92
N THR A 48 -1.53 2.97 -3.42
CA THR A 48 -2.47 2.38 -4.38
C THR A 48 -2.26 0.87 -4.48
N VAL A 49 -3.29 0.13 -4.90
CA VAL A 49 -3.26 -1.32 -5.11
C VAL A 49 -3.32 -1.61 -6.60
N SER A 50 -2.54 -2.58 -7.08
CA SER A 50 -2.52 -2.97 -8.48
C SER A 50 -3.91 -3.44 -8.95
N PRO A 51 -4.27 -3.24 -10.23
CA PRO A 51 -5.55 -3.69 -10.78
C PRO A 51 -5.84 -5.19 -10.58
N ASP A 52 -4.80 -6.02 -10.52
CA ASP A 52 -4.91 -7.46 -10.26
C ASP A 52 -4.93 -7.82 -8.77
N SER A 53 -4.95 -6.83 -7.87
CA SER A 53 -4.95 -7.00 -6.41
C SER A 53 -3.75 -7.74 -5.81
N ARG A 54 -2.65 -7.88 -6.57
CA ARG A 54 -1.45 -8.63 -6.13
C ARG A 54 -0.38 -7.78 -5.46
N PHE A 55 -0.37 -6.47 -5.72
CA PHE A 55 0.68 -5.58 -5.26
C PHE A 55 0.12 -4.32 -4.61
N LEU A 56 0.76 -3.90 -3.54
CA LEU A 56 0.55 -2.61 -2.89
C LEU A 56 1.74 -1.70 -3.19
N PHE A 57 1.46 -0.43 -3.48
CA PHE A 57 2.46 0.59 -3.68
C PHE A 57 2.25 1.75 -2.70
N ALA A 58 3.34 2.30 -2.18
CA ALA A 58 3.34 3.55 -1.43
C ALA A 58 4.57 4.37 -1.83
N ALA A 59 4.42 5.69 -1.95
CA ALA A 59 5.57 6.56 -2.14
C ALA A 59 5.78 7.48 -0.93
N GLY A 60 7.04 7.55 -0.50
CA GLY A 60 7.49 8.54 0.47
C GLY A 60 7.30 9.96 -0.08
N ASN A 61 6.82 10.86 0.76
CA ASN A 61 6.65 12.26 0.39
C ASN A 61 7.70 13.11 1.09
N THR A 62 8.95 12.87 0.69
CA THR A 62 10.18 13.57 1.08
C THR A 62 11.10 13.69 -0.15
N GLU A 63 12.18 14.46 -0.05
CA GLU A 63 13.14 14.62 -1.15
C GLU A 63 13.83 13.30 -1.52
N GLU A 64 14.09 12.45 -0.51
CA GLU A 64 14.68 11.13 -0.65
C GLU A 64 13.63 10.00 -0.75
N GLY A 65 12.35 10.36 -0.82
CA GLY A 65 11.25 9.39 -0.79
C GLY A 65 11.24 8.50 -2.03
N ARG A 66 11.10 7.18 -1.82
CA ARG A 66 11.07 6.19 -2.90
C ARG A 66 9.66 5.68 -3.11
N LEU A 67 9.42 5.13 -4.30
CA LEU A 67 8.28 4.25 -4.51
C LEU A 67 8.63 2.89 -3.94
N THR A 68 7.80 2.40 -3.02
CA THR A 68 7.94 1.07 -2.43
C THR A 68 6.79 0.19 -2.89
N ARG A 69 7.11 -1.04 -3.27
CA ARG A 69 6.16 -2.09 -3.64
C ARG A 69 6.25 -3.24 -2.67
N TRP A 70 5.11 -3.79 -2.29
CA TRP A 70 4.97 -5.07 -1.61
C TRP A 70 4.07 -6.01 -2.42
N GLN A 71 4.37 -7.31 -2.40
CA GLN A 71 3.40 -8.31 -2.79
C GLN A 71 2.42 -8.52 -1.63
N ILE A 72 1.15 -8.69 -1.96
CA ILE A 72 0.09 -9.03 -1.00
C ILE A 72 -0.04 -10.54 -1.00
N ASP A 73 0.17 -11.16 0.15
CA ASP A 73 -0.21 -12.56 0.35
C ASP A 73 -1.73 -12.70 0.17
N GLN A 74 -2.14 -13.56 -0.76
CA GLN A 74 -3.54 -13.63 -1.17
C GLN A 74 -4.42 -14.39 -0.17
N ASP A 75 -3.84 -15.07 0.81
CA ASP A 75 -4.58 -15.82 1.82
C ASP A 75 -4.65 -15.04 3.13
N SER A 76 -3.54 -14.43 3.54
CA SER A 76 -3.43 -13.71 4.82
C SER A 76 -3.56 -12.19 4.71
N GLY A 77 -3.36 -11.60 3.53
CA GLY A 77 -3.29 -10.14 3.35
C GLY A 77 -2.03 -9.49 3.96
N GLU A 78 -1.06 -10.30 4.38
CA GLU A 78 0.25 -9.82 4.80
C GLU A 78 1.04 -9.27 3.61
N ARG A 79 2.03 -8.42 3.90
CA ARG A 79 2.90 -7.83 2.89
C ARG A 79 4.26 -8.52 2.91
N SER A 80 4.78 -8.81 1.73
CA SER A 80 6.13 -9.35 1.55
C SER A 80 7.23 -8.40 2.03
N GLU A 81 8.49 -8.79 1.85
CA GLU A 81 9.60 -7.85 1.87
C GLU A 81 9.40 -6.73 0.81
N ALA A 82 9.90 -5.54 1.13
CA ALA A 82 9.77 -4.35 0.31
C ALA A 82 10.72 -4.38 -0.91
N THR A 83 10.21 -3.97 -2.08
CA THR A 83 11.05 -3.58 -3.22
C THR A 83 10.99 -2.06 -3.38
N HIS A 84 12.16 -1.41 -3.47
CA HIS A 84 12.24 0.05 -3.58
C HIS A 84 12.66 0.48 -5.00
N TYR A 85 12.06 1.56 -5.48
CA TYR A 85 12.37 2.20 -6.75
C TYR A 85 12.65 3.69 -6.51
N ASN A 86 13.79 4.14 -7.00
CA ASN A 86 14.11 5.57 -7.03
C ASN A 86 13.35 6.20 -8.20
N CYS A 87 12.39 7.07 -7.88
CA CYS A 87 11.51 7.71 -8.87
C CYS A 87 11.71 9.23 -8.96
N GLY A 88 12.78 9.75 -8.36
CA GLY A 88 12.97 11.19 -8.17
C GLY A 88 12.20 11.73 -6.97
N PRO A 89 12.21 13.06 -6.77
CA PRO A 89 11.65 13.66 -5.56
C PRO A 89 10.11 13.55 -5.52
N VAL A 90 9.57 13.49 -4.30
CA VAL A 90 8.17 13.66 -3.90
C VAL A 90 7.10 13.22 -4.91
N SER A 91 6.45 12.09 -4.63
CA SER A 91 5.23 11.69 -5.33
C SER A 91 3.97 12.24 -4.65
N TRP A 92 3.06 12.80 -5.45
CA TRP A 92 1.77 13.31 -4.98
C TRP A 92 0.59 12.40 -5.34
N VAL A 93 0.68 11.73 -6.49
CA VAL A 93 -0.33 10.82 -7.02
C VAL A 93 0.37 9.61 -7.63
N ILE A 94 -0.22 8.43 -7.45
CA ILE A 94 0.15 7.22 -8.21
C ILE A 94 -1.14 6.74 -8.87
N SER A 95 -1.09 6.53 -10.18
CA SER A 95 -2.16 5.88 -10.94
C SER A 95 -1.58 4.67 -11.63
N MET A 96 -2.35 3.58 -11.65
CA MET A 96 -1.97 2.36 -12.33
C MET A 96 -3.12 1.93 -13.23
N ARG A 97 -2.77 1.53 -14.45
CA ARG A 97 -3.68 0.86 -15.36
C ARG A 97 -3.07 -0.46 -15.79
N ARG A 98 -3.92 -1.41 -16.13
CA ARG A 98 -3.54 -2.56 -16.93
C ARG A 98 -4.04 -2.27 -18.34
N ASP A 99 -3.18 -2.45 -19.33
CA ASP A 99 -3.58 -2.36 -20.74
C ASP A 99 -4.48 -3.55 -21.13
#